data_AF-A0AAN5CIS9-F1
#
_entry.id   AF-A0AAN5CIS9-F1
#
_cell.length_a   1.000
_cell.length_b   1.000
_cell.length_c   1.000
_cell.angle_alpha   90.00
_cell.angle_beta   90.00
_cell.angle_gamma   90.00
#
_symmetry.space_group_name_H-M   'P 1'
#
loop_
_entity.id
_entity.type
_entity.pdbx_description
1 polymer ?
#
loop_
_entity_poly.entity_id
_entity_poly.type
_entity_poly.pdbx_seq_one_letter_code
_entity_poly.pdbx_strand_id
1 'polypeptide(L)'
;RKFGLALLIFANVIGCIISSLLLKVLWMTRLHVNSGFLLKVWSTCFLLQFTLHIFLFSLNFSMDSKPKGKADPPIRLTIYTFALAAQLMSTTYEFFIGVERLISTTRPDKYYSRSADRKLLYPVTLLI
;
A
#
# COMPACT_ATOMS: atom_id res chain seq x y z
N ARG A 1 -26.30 5.81 -9.29
CA ARG A 1 -25.47 4.69 -8.75
C ARG A 1 -24.32 4.29 -9.68
N LYS A 2 -24.57 3.94 -10.95
CA LYS A 2 -23.53 3.53 -11.92
C LYS A 2 -22.45 4.60 -12.20
N PHE A 3 -22.85 5.87 -12.32
CA PHE A 3 -21.92 7.00 -12.53
C PHE A 3 -20.92 7.17 -11.37
N GLY A 4 -21.39 7.07 -10.12
CA GLY A 4 -20.52 7.16 -8.94
C GLY A 4 -19.50 6.02 -8.85
N LEU A 5 -19.91 4.79 -9.17
CA LEU A 5 -19.00 3.64 -9.25
C LEU A 5 -17.95 3.80 -10.35
N ALA A 6 -18.34 4.30 -11.53
CA ALA A 6 -17.41 4.56 -12.62
C ALA A 6 -16.36 5.62 -12.24
N LEU A 7 -16.78 6.69 -11.53
CA LEU A 7 -15.88 7.71 -11.00
C LEU A 7 -14.89 7.12 -10.00
N LEU A 8 -15.34 6.23 -9.11
CA LEU A 8 -14.48 5.55 -8.14
C LEU A 8 -13.45 4.63 -8.84
N ILE A 9 -13.87 3.86 -9.85
CA ILE A 9 -12.94 3.04 -10.65
C ILE A 9 -11.89 3.94 -11.31
N PHE A 10 -12.31 5.03 -11.95
CA PHE A 10 -11.41 5.96 -12.61
C PHE A 10 -10.40 6.58 -11.63
N ALA A 11 -10.85 7.01 -10.44
CA ALA A 11 -9.96 7.55 -9.41
C ALA A 11 -8.92 6.51 -8.93
N ASN A 12 -9.30 5.25 -8.77
CA ASN A 12 -8.36 4.19 -8.38
C ASN A 12 -7.39 3.82 -9.51
N VAL A 13 -7.82 3.89 -10.78
CA VAL A 13 -6.90 3.73 -11.94
C VAL A 13 -5.84 4.83 -11.94
N ILE A 14 -6.22 6.08 -11.70
CA ILE A 14 -5.26 7.17 -11.51
C ILE A 14 -4.32 6.87 -10.35
N GLY A 15 -4.86 6.39 -9.22
CA GLY A 15 -4.07 5.93 -8.08
C GLY A 15 -3.01 4.90 -8.47
N CYS A 16 -3.39 3.86 -9.21
CA CYS A 16 -2.44 2.85 -9.72
C CYS A 16 -1.34 3.45 -10.59
N ILE A 17 -1.67 4.41 -11.47
CA ILE A 17 -0.69 5.09 -12.33
C ILE A 17 0.29 5.88 -11.45
N ILE A 18 -0.20 6.66 -10.50
CA ILE A 18 0.64 7.46 -9.59
C ILE A 18 1.55 6.55 -8.77
N SER A 19 1.02 5.49 -8.15
CA SER A 19 1.82 4.53 -7.37
C SER A 19 2.87 3.82 -8.23
N SER A 20 2.54 3.46 -9.47
CA SER A 20 3.50 2.84 -10.40
C SER A 20 4.62 3.80 -10.79
N LEU A 21 4.29 5.07 -11.05
CA LEU A 21 5.28 6.11 -11.33
C LEU A 21 6.18 6.36 -10.12
N LEU A 22 5.59 6.45 -8.92
CA LEU A 22 6.34 6.58 -7.68
C LEU A 22 7.30 5.40 -7.50
N LEU A 23 6.83 4.16 -7.67
CA LEU A 23 7.67 2.97 -7.56
C LEU A 23 8.83 3.02 -8.56
N LYS A 24 8.57 3.42 -9.81
CA LYS A 24 9.61 3.61 -10.84
C LYS A 24 10.65 4.64 -10.40
N VAL A 25 10.22 5.79 -9.87
CA VAL A 25 11.13 6.82 -9.34
C VAL A 25 11.96 6.28 -8.18
N LEU A 26 11.35 5.55 -7.25
CA LEU A 26 12.04 4.92 -6.11
C LEU A 26 13.06 3.86 -6.53
N TRP A 27 12.85 3.18 -7.66
CA TRP A 27 13.83 2.26 -8.22
C TRP A 27 15.02 2.96 -8.88
N MET A 28 14.80 4.12 -9.48
CA MET A 28 15.87 4.91 -10.11
C MET A 28 16.68 5.74 -9.10
N THR A 29 16.06 6.09 -7.96
CA THR A 29 16.69 6.95 -6.96
C THR A 29 17.62 6.14 -6.05
N ARG A 30 18.84 6.64 -5.84
CA ARG A 30 19.78 6.09 -4.85
C ARG A 30 19.42 6.61 -3.46
N LEU A 31 18.46 5.95 -2.82
CA LEU A 31 18.12 6.20 -1.41
C LEU A 31 18.99 5.36 -0.48
N HIS A 32 19.10 5.81 0.78
CA HIS A 32 19.62 4.96 1.85
C HIS A 32 18.80 3.66 1.93
N VAL A 33 19.47 2.54 2.20
CA VAL A 33 18.90 1.19 2.05
C VAL A 33 17.58 1.02 2.80
N ASN A 34 17.50 1.56 4.02
CA ASN A 34 16.31 1.47 4.86
C ASN A 34 15.14 2.27 4.29
N SER A 35 15.38 3.56 4.05
CA SER A 35 14.37 4.48 3.51
C SER A 35 13.89 4.00 2.13
N GLY A 36 14.81 3.53 1.29
CA GLY A 36 14.50 2.95 -0.01
C GLY A 36 13.66 1.68 0.07
N PHE A 37 13.96 0.77 1.00
CA PHE A 37 13.14 -0.42 1.24
C PHE A 37 11.74 -0.05 1.72
N LEU A 38 11.64 0.76 2.78
CA LEU A 38 10.36 1.16 3.38
C LEU A 38 9.45 1.86 2.35
N LEU A 39 9.98 2.80 1.58
CA LEU A 39 9.22 3.52 0.55
C LEU A 39 8.77 2.60 -0.59
N LYS A 40 9.59 1.62 -1.00
CA LYS A 40 9.21 0.65 -2.04
C LYS A 40 8.09 -0.27 -1.56
N VAL A 41 8.15 -0.76 -0.33
CA VAL A 41 7.10 -1.61 0.24
C VAL A 41 5.82 -0.81 0.45
N TRP A 42 5.92 0.39 1.00
CA TRP A 42 4.81 1.33 1.16
C TRP A 42 4.10 1.63 -0.17
N SER A 43 4.87 1.94 -1.22
CA SER A 43 4.33 2.19 -2.56
C SER A 43 3.65 0.95 -3.16
N THR A 44 4.23 -0.25 -2.94
CA THR A 44 3.64 -1.52 -3.36
C THR A 44 2.30 -1.79 -2.65
N CYS A 45 2.19 -1.45 -1.36
CA CYS A 45 0.94 -1.58 -0.60
C CYS A 45 -0.16 -0.70 -1.20
N PHE A 46 0.14 0.55 -1.55
CA PHE A 46 -0.82 1.44 -2.23
C PHE A 46 -1.24 0.91 -3.59
N LEU A 47 -0.30 0.41 -4.39
CA LEU A 47 -0.61 -0.18 -5.69
C LEU A 47 -1.55 -1.38 -5.54
N LEU A 48 -1.28 -2.26 -4.57
CA LEU A 48 -2.15 -3.39 -4.24
C LEU A 48 -3.54 -2.91 -3.80
N GLN A 49 -3.62 -1.91 -2.93
CA GLN A 49 -4.87 -1.38 -2.43
C GLN A 49 -5.75 -0.79 -3.54
N PHE A 50 -5.20 0.07 -4.40
CA PHE A 50 -5.95 0.62 -5.54
C PHE A 50 -6.40 -0.48 -6.51
N THR A 51 -5.55 -1.49 -6.73
CA THR A 51 -5.90 -2.64 -7.56
C THR A 51 -7.07 -3.43 -6.96
N LEU A 52 -7.04 -3.74 -5.66
CA LEU A 52 -8.12 -4.43 -4.96
C LEU A 52 -9.43 -3.64 -4.96
N HIS A 53 -9.36 -2.31 -4.83
CA HIS A 53 -10.53 -1.45 -4.96
C HIS A 53 -11.12 -1.48 -6.37
N ILE A 54 -10.30 -1.45 -7.43
CA ILE A 54 -10.78 -1.60 -8.82
C ILE A 54 -11.52 -2.94 -8.97
N PHE A 55 -10.93 -4.04 -8.48
CA PHE A 55 -11.58 -5.35 -8.51
C PHE A 55 -12.91 -5.33 -7.75
N LEU A 56 -12.95 -4.78 -6.55
CA LEU A 56 -14.15 -4.69 -5.72
C LEU A 56 -15.26 -3.88 -6.41
N PHE A 57 -14.95 -2.72 -6.98
CA PHE A 57 -15.93 -1.89 -7.68
C PHE A 57 -16.41 -2.53 -8.99
N SER A 58 -15.52 -3.18 -9.72
CA SER A 58 -15.88 -3.94 -10.93
C SER A 58 -16.81 -5.11 -10.58
N LEU A 59 -16.51 -5.80 -9.49
CA LEU A 59 -17.31 -6.89 -8.96
C LEU A 59 -18.71 -6.42 -8.53
N ASN A 60 -18.80 -5.25 -7.88
CA ASN A 60 -20.07 -4.61 -7.54
C ASN A 60 -20.85 -4.19 -8.80
N PHE A 61 -20.16 -3.72 -9.85
CA PHE A 61 -20.80 -3.39 -11.13
C PHE A 61 -21.41 -4.62 -11.81
N SER A 62 -20.70 -5.76 -11.79
CA SER A 62 -21.18 -7.01 -12.38
C SER A 62 -22.30 -7.69 -11.58
N MET A 63 -22.43 -7.42 -10.27
CA MET A 63 -23.39 -8.10 -9.39
C MET A 63 -24.62 -7.32 -9.01
N ASP A 64 -24.72 -6.04 -9.38
CA ASP A 64 -25.96 -5.25 -9.22
C ASP A 64 -27.17 -5.85 -9.99
N SER A 65 -26.98 -6.90 -10.80
CA SER A 65 -28.02 -7.66 -11.51
C SER A 65 -28.53 -8.91 -10.78
N LYS A 66 -28.01 -9.27 -9.59
CA LYS A 66 -28.45 -10.49 -8.90
C LYS A 66 -29.83 -10.31 -8.24
N PRO A 67 -30.74 -11.30 -8.39
CA PRO A 67 -32.05 -11.26 -7.72
C PRO A 67 -31.89 -11.27 -6.20
N LYS A 68 -32.73 -10.47 -5.52
CA LYS A 68 -32.77 -10.34 -4.06
C LYS A 68 -32.92 -11.73 -3.42
N GLY A 69 -31.96 -12.13 -2.57
CA GLY A 69 -32.03 -13.40 -1.82
C GLY A 69 -30.88 -14.39 -2.08
N LYS A 70 -29.97 -14.11 -3.01
CA LYS A 70 -28.73 -14.92 -3.14
C LYS A 70 -27.64 -14.38 -2.23
N ALA A 71 -26.98 -15.30 -1.50
CA ALA A 71 -25.86 -14.98 -0.64
C ALA A 71 -24.75 -14.22 -1.40
N ASP A 72 -24.16 -13.23 -0.74
CA ASP A 72 -23.01 -12.49 -1.23
C ASP A 72 -21.86 -13.46 -1.53
N PRO A 73 -21.18 -13.37 -2.70
CA PRO A 73 -20.16 -14.35 -2.98
C PRO A 73 -18.96 -14.15 -2.06
N PRO A 74 -18.36 -15.27 -1.59
CA PRO A 74 -17.28 -15.26 -0.61
C PRO A 74 -16.07 -14.45 -1.07
N ILE A 75 -15.83 -14.37 -2.38
CA ILE A 75 -14.72 -13.62 -2.97
C ILE A 75 -14.75 -12.12 -2.61
N ARG A 76 -15.93 -11.52 -2.41
CA ARG A 76 -16.03 -10.11 -2.03
C ARG A 76 -15.50 -9.89 -0.62
N LEU A 77 -15.83 -10.79 0.31
CA LEU A 77 -15.30 -10.74 1.67
C LEU A 77 -13.77 -10.91 1.64
N THR A 78 -13.27 -11.85 0.85
CA THR A 78 -11.82 -12.06 0.68
C THR A 78 -11.12 -10.80 0.16
N ILE A 79 -11.65 -10.15 -0.89
CA ILE A 79 -11.08 -8.91 -1.44
C ILE A 79 -11.10 -7.79 -0.39
N TYR A 80 -12.19 -7.65 0.37
CA TYR A 80 -12.27 -6.68 1.47
C TYR A 80 -11.22 -6.93 2.54
N THR A 81 -11.04 -8.18 2.97
CA THR A 81 -10.02 -8.54 3.97
C THR A 81 -8.61 -8.19 3.48
N PHE A 82 -8.29 -8.50 2.22
CA PHE A 82 -7.00 -8.11 1.64
C PHE A 82 -6.83 -6.59 1.52
N ALA A 83 -7.89 -5.85 1.18
CA ALA A 83 -7.83 -4.39 1.10
C ALA A 83 -7.60 -3.77 2.48
N LEU A 84 -8.25 -4.29 3.52
CA LEU A 84 -8.04 -3.88 4.91
C LEU A 84 -6.62 -4.21 5.39
N ALA A 85 -6.11 -5.40 5.07
CA ALA A 85 -4.74 -5.78 5.39
C ALA A 85 -3.72 -4.86 4.68
N ALA A 86 -3.92 -4.56 3.40
CA ALA A 86 -3.08 -3.63 2.66
C ALA A 86 -3.10 -2.21 3.25
N GLN A 87 -4.27 -1.73 3.70
CA GLN A 87 -4.41 -0.45 4.39
C GLN A 87 -3.70 -0.44 5.75
N LEU A 88 -3.80 -1.51 6.53
CA LEU A 88 -3.10 -1.63 7.81
C LEU A 88 -1.58 -1.63 7.61
N MET A 89 -1.10 -2.38 6.61
CA MET A 89 0.31 -2.39 6.25
C MET A 89 0.78 -1.01 5.79
N SER A 90 0.04 -0.32 4.93
CA SER A 90 0.45 1.01 4.44
C SER A 90 0.59 2.02 5.58
N THR A 91 -0.37 2.06 6.52
CA THR A 91 -0.28 2.91 7.72
C THR A 91 0.88 2.52 8.63
N THR A 92 1.14 1.22 8.78
CA THR A 92 2.28 0.72 9.59
C THR A 92 3.62 1.14 8.97
N TYR A 93 3.77 1.00 7.66
CA TYR A 93 4.98 1.44 6.96
C TYR A 93 5.14 2.96 6.95
N GLU A 94 4.06 3.73 6.89
CA GLU A 94 4.09 5.19 7.02
C GLU A 94 4.65 5.61 8.39
N PHE A 95 4.21 4.96 9.47
CA PHE A 95 4.78 5.17 10.80
C PHE A 95 6.28 4.83 10.83
N PHE A 96 6.69 3.70 10.26
CA PHE A 96 8.11 3.32 10.21
C PHE A 96 8.97 4.29 9.39
N ILE A 97 8.46 4.83 8.30
CA ILE A 97 9.13 5.90 7.54
C ILE A 97 9.30 7.14 8.42
N GLY A 98 8.26 7.53 9.17
CA GLY A 98 8.34 8.65 10.12
C GLY A 98 9.41 8.45 11.19
N VAL A 99 9.48 7.25 11.78
CA VAL A 99 10.50 6.90 12.78
C VAL A 99 11.91 6.89 12.16
N GLU A 100 12.08 6.32 10.97
CA GLU A 100 13.35 6.33 10.24
C GLU A 100 13.86 7.75 10.04
N ARG A 101 12.97 8.65 9.59
CA ARG A 101 13.30 10.06 9.39
C ARG A 101 13.66 10.75 10.70
N LEU A 102 12.88 10.55 11.76
CA LEU A 102 13.18 11.12 13.08
C LEU A 102 14.57 10.70 13.60
N ILE A 103 14.93 9.43 13.47
CA ILE A 103 16.23 8.92 13.91
C ILE A 103 17.36 9.51 13.04
N SER A 104 17.16 9.53 11.71
CA SER A 104 18.15 10.05 10.77
C SER A 104 18.46 11.55 11.01
N THR A 105 17.47 12.33 11.44
CA THR A 105 17.62 13.76 11.72
C THR A 105 18.18 14.03 13.12
N THR A 106 17.73 13.28 14.14
CA THR A 106 18.13 13.55 15.53
C THR A 106 19.55 13.06 15.86
N ARG A 107 20.02 11.99 15.22
CA ARG A 107 21.32 11.36 15.50
C ARG A 107 22.03 10.88 14.22
N PRO A 108 22.33 11.78 13.26
CA PRO A 108 22.86 11.41 11.95
C PRO A 108 24.17 10.63 12.04
N ASP A 109 25.09 11.04 12.90
CA ASP A 109 26.39 10.36 13.05
C ASP A 109 26.22 8.91 13.47
N LYS A 110 25.28 8.61 14.39
CA LYS A 110 25.00 7.24 14.83
C LYS A 110 24.20 6.43 13.81
N TYR A 111 23.36 7.10 13.03
CA TYR A 111 22.56 6.50 11.97
C TYR A 111 23.46 6.01 10.84
N TYR A 112 24.35 6.87 10.32
CA TYR A 112 25.19 6.55 9.17
C TYR A 112 26.51 5.82 9.51
N SER A 113 26.96 5.79 10.77
CA SER A 113 28.27 5.22 11.13
C SER A 113 28.32 3.70 11.41
N ARG A 114 27.19 2.97 11.42
CA ARG A 114 27.16 1.53 11.74
C ARG A 114 26.07 0.76 11.00
N SER A 115 26.23 -0.57 10.96
CA SER A 115 25.20 -1.58 10.63
C SER A 115 23.89 -1.51 11.48
N ALA A 116 23.69 -0.45 12.26
CA ALA A 116 22.41 -0.07 12.87
C ALA A 116 21.31 0.10 11.81
N ASP A 117 21.69 0.43 10.57
CA ASP A 117 20.82 0.39 9.39
C ASP A 117 20.00 -0.91 9.33
N ARG A 118 20.63 -2.07 9.54
CA ARG A 118 19.93 -3.36 9.48
C ARG A 118 19.04 -3.64 10.69
N LYS A 119 19.30 -3.02 11.85
CA LYS A 119 18.54 -3.29 13.08
C LYS A 119 17.12 -2.71 13.05
N LEU A 120 16.88 -1.66 12.27
CA LEU A 120 15.52 -1.13 12.05
C LEU A 120 14.73 -2.02 11.06
N LEU A 121 15.42 -2.62 10.09
CA LEU A 121 14.81 -3.52 9.11
C LEU A 121 14.26 -4.79 9.76
N TYR A 122 15.04 -5.47 10.61
CA TYR A 122 14.66 -6.77 11.22
C TYR A 122 13.30 -6.82 11.94
N PRO A 123 12.95 -5.89 12.85
CA PRO A 123 11.65 -5.93 13.51
C PRO A 123 10.50 -5.64 12.53
N VAL A 124 10.74 -4.82 11.50
CA VAL A 124 9.74 -4.49 10.47
C VAL A 124 9.50 -5.66 9.51
N THR A 125 10.50 -6.49 9.23
CA THR A 125 10.33 -7.73 8.45
C THR A 125 9.78 -8.91 9.26
N LEU A 126 9.92 -8.93 10.59
CA LEU A 126 9.44 -10.02 11.46
C LEU A 126 8.03 -9.82 12.02
N LEU A 127 7.51 -8.59 11.99
CA LEU A 127 6.12 -8.26 12.40
C LEU A 127 5.07 -8.56 11.32
N ILE A 128 5.50 -9.08 10.16
CA ILE A 128 4.68 -9.58 9.05
C ILE A 128 4.89 -11.09 8.95
#